data_AF-A0A936CBE2-F1
#
_entry.id   AF-A0A936CBE2-F1
#
_cell.length_a   1.000
_cell.length_b   1.000
_cell.length_c   1.000
_cell.angle_alpha   90.00
_cell.angle_beta   90.00
_cell.angle_gamma   90.00
#
_symmetry.space_group_name_H-M   'P 1'
#
loop_
_entity.id
_entity.type
_entity.pdbx_description
1 polymer ?
#
loop_
_entity_poly.entity_id
_entity_poly.type
_entity_poly.pdbx_seq_one_letter_code
_entity_poly.pdbx_strand_id
1 'polypeptide(L)'
;MLGRIRDEGMQRSQVMDIISWLADVKGPRLTGSPGFKAAGDWTIETLKKWGMSNVHYEPWSFGRGWSLERFSAHDRADHPAAHRLPQRRGRRALAASSAARWCRS
;
A
#
# COMPACT_ATOMS: atom_id res chain seq x y z
N MET A 1 11.64 30.58 -14.03
CA MET A 1 10.78 30.24 -12.88
C MET A 1 10.10 28.89 -13.07
N LEU A 2 9.22 28.73 -14.07
CA LEU A 2 8.42 27.51 -14.29
C LEU A 2 9.27 26.23 -14.51
N GLY A 3 10.38 26.33 -15.25
CA GLY A 3 11.30 25.19 -15.44
C GLY A 3 11.84 24.62 -14.14
N ARG A 4 12.23 25.50 -13.19
CA ARG A 4 12.75 25.07 -11.88
C ARG A 4 11.71 24.31 -11.05
N ILE A 5 10.44 24.70 -11.11
CA ILE A 5 9.34 24.02 -10.41
C ILE A 5 9.09 22.64 -11.04
N ARG A 6 9.12 22.56 -12.37
CA ARG A 6 8.99 21.30 -13.09
C ARG A 6 10.14 20.34 -12.77
N ASP A 7 11.37 20.83 -12.77
CA ASP A 7 12.55 20.01 -12.43
C ASP A 7 12.48 19.51 -10.99
N GLU A 8 12.08 20.35 -10.04
CA GLU A 8 11.87 19.93 -8.65
C GLU A 8 10.81 18.83 -8.55
N GLY A 9 9.67 19.00 -9.22
CA GLY A 9 8.57 18.02 -9.21
C GLY A 9 8.89 16.70 -9.90
N MET A 10 9.79 16.67 -10.88
CA MET A 10 10.09 15.47 -11.68
C MET A 10 11.39 14.77 -11.25
N GLN A 11 12.42 15.52 -10.85
CA GLN A 11 13.75 14.97 -10.56
C GLN A 11 14.11 14.98 -9.07
N ARG A 12 13.46 15.84 -8.27
CA ARG A 12 13.78 16.02 -6.84
C ARG A 12 12.54 15.92 -5.96
N SER A 13 11.58 15.12 -6.42
CA SER A 13 10.29 15.00 -5.75
C SER A 13 10.42 14.35 -4.39
N GLN A 14 9.85 14.98 -3.36
CA GLN A 14 9.73 14.41 -2.01
C GLN A 14 8.40 13.67 -1.80
N VAL A 15 7.57 13.55 -2.86
CA VAL A 15 6.19 13.03 -2.75
C VAL A 15 6.15 11.61 -2.20
N MET A 16 7.05 10.73 -2.63
CA MET A 16 7.02 9.34 -2.20
C MET A 16 7.35 9.18 -0.71
N ASP A 17 8.31 9.95 -0.22
CA ASP A 17 8.67 9.95 1.20
C ASP A 17 7.52 10.50 2.04
N ILE A 18 6.93 11.62 1.64
CA ILE A 18 5.79 12.24 2.33
C ILE A 18 4.59 11.27 2.38
N ILE A 19 4.27 10.62 1.26
CA ILE A 19 3.16 9.66 1.20
C ILE A 19 3.45 8.45 2.10
N SER A 20 4.68 7.93 2.13
CA SER A 20 5.02 6.78 2.99
C SER A 20 4.86 7.12 4.47
N TRP A 21 5.29 8.31 4.91
CA TRP A 21 5.03 8.75 6.29
C TRP A 21 3.55 8.80 6.60
N LEU A 22 2.74 9.34 5.69
CA LEU A 22 1.32 9.50 5.93
C LEU A 22 0.51 8.20 5.79
N ALA A 23 0.93 7.27 4.93
CA ALA A 23 0.17 6.07 4.57
C ALA A 23 0.65 4.82 5.32
N ASP A 24 1.96 4.65 5.45
CA ASP A 24 2.56 3.44 6.03
C ASP A 24 2.87 3.64 7.51
N VAL A 25 3.47 4.79 7.87
CA VAL A 25 3.93 5.02 9.24
C VAL A 25 2.81 5.49 10.17
N LYS A 26 1.98 6.44 9.73
CA LYS A 26 0.86 6.96 10.55
C LYS A 26 -0.42 6.13 10.41
N GLY A 27 -0.48 5.27 9.39
CA GLY A 27 -1.54 4.27 9.22
C GLY A 27 -2.88 4.83 8.71
N PRO A 28 -4.00 4.13 9.00
CA PRO A 28 -5.31 4.45 8.41
C PRO A 28 -5.85 5.83 8.83
N ARG A 29 -6.18 6.68 7.85
CA ARG A 29 -6.65 8.07 8.03
C ARG A 29 -8.18 8.20 8.02
N LEU A 30 -8.87 7.27 8.68
CA LEU A 30 -10.32 7.37 8.86
C LEU A 30 -10.64 8.58 9.75
N THR A 31 -11.55 9.44 9.33
CA THR A 31 -11.87 10.67 10.06
C THR A 31 -12.27 10.36 11.51
N GLY A 32 -11.69 11.11 12.46
CA GLY A 32 -11.90 10.90 13.89
C GLY A 32 -11.15 9.70 14.48
N SER A 33 -10.36 8.95 13.71
CA SER A 33 -9.53 7.85 14.22
C SER A 33 -8.24 8.35 14.88
N PRO A 34 -7.57 7.52 15.70
CA PRO A 34 -6.24 7.84 16.23
C PRO A 34 -5.19 8.07 15.13
N GLY A 35 -5.25 7.30 14.03
CA GLY A 35 -4.33 7.44 12.88
C GLY A 35 -4.50 8.77 12.16
N PHE A 36 -5.74 9.25 12.02
CA PHE A 36 -6.03 10.58 11.47
C PHE A 36 -5.41 11.70 12.33
N LYS A 37 -5.57 11.62 13.66
CA LYS A 37 -4.98 12.60 14.58
C LYS A 37 -3.44 12.61 14.48
N ALA A 38 -2.82 11.43 14.54
CA ALA A 38 -1.36 11.30 14.45
C ALA A 38 -0.78 11.79 13.12
N ALA A 39 -1.47 11.53 12.00
CA ALA A 39 -1.08 12.05 10.69
C ALA A 39 -1.20 13.58 10.61
N GLY A 40 -2.26 14.16 11.17
CA GLY A 40 -2.42 15.61 11.23
C GLY A 40 -1.34 16.27 12.11
N ASP A 41 -1.00 15.68 13.26
CA ASP A 41 0.03 16.23 14.16
C ASP A 41 1.38 16.27 13.45
N TRP A 42 1.75 15.17 12.79
CA TRP A 42 2.95 15.11 11.96
C TRP A 42 2.93 16.13 10.83
N THR A 43 1.77 16.35 10.20
CA THR A 43 1.62 17.34 9.14
C THR A 43 1.87 18.74 9.67
N ILE A 44 1.29 19.11 10.83
CA ILE A 44 1.52 20.40 11.48
C ILE A 44 3.00 20.62 11.78
N GLU A 45 3.66 19.62 12.37
CA GLU A 45 5.10 19.68 12.67
C GLU A 45 5.95 19.85 11.41
N THR A 46 5.62 19.12 10.35
CA THR A 46 6.36 19.16 9.08
C THR A 46 6.22 20.51 8.39
N LEU A 47 5.00 21.04 8.31
CA LEU A 47 4.74 22.36 7.72
C LEU A 47 5.42 23.49 8.51
N LYS A 48 5.45 23.39 9.85
CA LYS A 48 6.20 24.31 10.70
C LYS A 48 7.71 24.24 10.45
N LYS A 49 8.27 23.02 10.30
CA LYS A 49 9.70 22.83 9.96
C LYS A 49 10.06 23.45 8.61
N TRP A 50 9.15 23.46 7.65
CA TRP A 50 9.33 24.12 6.36
C TRP A 50 9.14 25.66 6.42
N GLY A 51 8.86 26.22 7.59
CA GLY A 51 8.77 27.67 7.80
C GLY A 51 7.40 28.29 7.52
N MET A 52 6.33 27.48 7.48
CA MET A 52 4.98 28.02 7.33
C MET A 52 4.50 28.72 8.62
N SER A 53 3.91 29.90 8.48
CA SER A 53 3.58 30.78 9.60
C SER A 53 2.20 30.53 10.23
N ASN A 54 1.22 30.04 9.47
CA ASN A 54 -0.17 29.89 9.92
C ASN A 54 -0.63 28.42 9.94
N VAL A 55 0.08 27.56 10.67
CA VAL A 55 -0.21 26.12 10.70
C VAL A 55 -0.96 25.76 11.98
N HIS A 56 -2.24 25.42 11.83
CA HIS A 56 -3.13 25.02 12.92
C HIS A 56 -4.22 24.08 12.42
N TYR A 57 -4.95 23.46 13.36
CA TYR A 57 -6.17 22.73 13.04
C TYR A 57 -7.36 23.67 12.95
N GLU A 58 -8.23 23.44 11.97
CA GLU A 58 -9.56 24.02 11.92
C GLU A 58 -10.58 22.99 12.44
N PRO A 59 -11.03 23.10 13.70
CA PRO A 59 -11.93 22.12 14.27
C PRO A 59 -13.34 22.25 13.68
N TRP A 60 -13.96 21.11 13.38
CA TRP A 60 -15.40 21.01 13.10
C TRP A 60 -16.05 19.94 13.97
N SER A 61 -17.38 19.98 14.09
CA SER A 61 -18.12 18.94 14.80
C SER A 61 -18.27 17.69 13.93
N PHE A 62 -17.56 16.61 14.29
CA PHE A 62 -17.59 15.33 13.57
C PHE A 62 -18.31 14.20 14.33
N GLY A 63 -18.66 14.40 15.61
CA GLY A 63 -19.22 13.35 16.46
C GLY A 63 -18.17 12.32 16.91
N ARG A 64 -18.57 11.05 17.08
CA ARG A 64 -17.67 9.98 17.52
C ARG A 64 -16.87 9.42 16.35
N GLY A 65 -15.56 9.25 16.55
CA GLY A 65 -14.68 8.57 15.61
C GLY A 65 -14.80 7.04 15.67
N TRP A 66 -14.18 6.38 14.70
CA TRP A 66 -14.12 4.93 14.60
C TRP A 66 -12.66 4.48 14.47
N SER A 67 -12.35 3.29 15.00
CA SER A 67 -11.05 2.64 14.85
C SER A 67 -11.25 1.19 14.42
N LEU A 68 -10.48 0.73 13.45
CA LEU A 68 -10.49 -0.68 13.02
C LEU A 68 -9.47 -1.45 13.83
N GLU A 69 -9.92 -2.34 14.70
CA GLU A 69 -9.03 -3.20 15.51
C GLU A 69 -8.66 -4.49 14.80
N ARG A 70 -9.62 -5.11 14.10
CA ARG A 70 -9.41 -6.38 13.39
C ARG A 70 -10.36 -6.51 12.21
N PHE A 71 -9.83 -6.99 11.09
CA PHE A 71 -10.59 -7.43 9.94
C PHE A 71 -10.04 -8.78 9.46
N SER A 72 -10.93 -9.72 9.14
CA SER A 72 -10.56 -11.00 8.54
C SER A 72 -11.58 -11.38 7.48
N ALA A 73 -11.11 -11.60 6.26
CA ALA A 73 -11.90 -12.16 5.17
C ALA A 73 -11.32 -13.52 4.79
N HIS A 74 -12.20 -14.52 4.65
CA HIS A 74 -11.84 -15.84 4.16
C HIS A 74 -12.54 -16.03 2.83
N ASP A 75 -11.76 -16.10 1.76
CA ASP A 75 -12.30 -16.45 0.46
C ASP A 75 -12.58 -17.96 0.43
N ARG A 76 -13.80 -18.33 0.06
CA ARG A 76 -14.11 -19.70 -0.32
C ARG A 76 -14.00 -19.76 -1.82
N ALA A 77 -12.93 -20.40 -2.30
CA ALA A 77 -12.82 -20.79 -3.69
C ALA A 77 -13.89 -21.84 -4.02
N ASP A 78 -15.12 -21.41 -4.31
CA ASP A 78 -16.06 -22.21 -5.08
C ASP A 78 -15.69 -22.05 -6.56
N HIS A 79 -14.61 -22.71 -6.96
CA HIS A 79 -14.26 -22.90 -8.36
C HIS A 79 -14.68 -24.32 -8.77
N PRO A 80 -15.66 -24.51 -9.69
CA PRO A 80 -15.90 -25.83 -10.25
C PRO A 80 -14.63 -26.28 -10.97
N ALA A 81 -14.16 -27.48 -10.63
CA ALA A 81 -12.89 -28.00 -11.09
C ALA A 81 -12.74 -27.95 -12.62
N ALA A 82 -11.63 -27.35 -13.04
CA ALA A 82 -10.87 -27.67 -14.25
C ALA A 82 -11.62 -27.57 -15.60
N HIS A 83 -11.53 -26.39 -16.24
CA HIS A 83 -11.42 -26.37 -17.69
C HIS A 83 -10.02 -26.87 -18.07
N ARG A 84 -9.87 -28.21 -18.15
CA ARG A 84 -8.67 -28.89 -18.62
C ARG A 84 -8.32 -28.35 -20.01
N LEU A 85 -7.26 -27.55 -20.13
CA LEU A 85 -6.71 -27.16 -21.42
C LEU A 85 -6.46 -28.45 -22.23
N PRO A 86 -6.84 -28.50 -23.53
CA PRO A 86 -6.60 -29.67 -24.34
C PRO A 86 -5.10 -29.93 -24.41
N GLN A 87 -4.68 -31.06 -23.81
CA GLN A 87 -3.34 -31.61 -23.97
C GLN A 87 -3.06 -31.75 -25.46
N ARG A 88 -2.17 -30.92 -25.99
CA ARG A 88 -1.78 -30.94 -27.40
C ARG A 88 -1.13 -32.29 -27.69
N ARG A 89 -1.92 -33.19 -28.28
CA ARG A 89 -1.53 -34.55 -28.65
C ARG A 89 -0.47 -34.46 -29.74
N GLY A 90 0.77 -34.86 -29.41
CA GLY A 90 1.73 -35.33 -30.40
C GLY A 90 2.98 -34.49 -30.58
N ARG A 91 4.07 -34.89 -29.89
CA ARG A 91 5.33 -35.25 -30.57
C ARG A 91 6.14 -36.19 -29.66
N ARG A 92 6.20 -37.47 -30.08
CA ARG A 92 7.30 -38.41 -29.79
C ARG A 92 8.62 -37.74 -30.24
N ALA A 93 9.82 -37.94 -29.70
CA ALA A 93 10.43 -38.85 -28.73
C ALA A 93 11.58 -38.05 -28.04
N LEU A 94 12.10 -38.42 -26.88
CA LEU A 94 13.22 -39.35 -26.72
C LEU A 94 13.47 -39.58 -25.22
N ALA A 95 13.88 -40.79 -24.89
CA ALA A 95 14.13 -41.27 -23.54
C ALA A 95 15.48 -40.77 -22.97
N ALA A 96 15.49 -40.44 -21.67
CA ALA A 96 16.62 -40.55 -20.72
C ALA A 96 16.04 -40.29 -19.32
N SER A 97 15.70 -41.31 -18.54
CA SER A 97 16.52 -42.08 -17.59
C SER A 97 17.15 -41.28 -16.43
N SER A 98 16.85 -41.77 -15.22
CA SER A 98 17.33 -41.43 -13.85
C SER A 98 16.78 -40.13 -13.23
N ALA A 99 15.91 -40.14 -12.22
CA ALA A 99 15.96 -40.67 -10.84
C ALA A 99 16.71 -39.77 -9.84
N ALA A 100 15.97 -38.98 -9.05
CA ALA A 100 16.19 -38.64 -7.63
C ALA A 100 15.22 -37.50 -7.24
N ARG A 101 14.13 -37.77 -6.54
CA ARG A 101 14.04 -37.78 -5.06
C ARG A 101 14.43 -36.43 -4.44
N TRP A 102 13.43 -35.58 -4.22
CA TRP A 102 13.53 -34.50 -3.23
C TRP A 102 12.32 -34.57 -2.29
N CYS A 103 12.60 -35.12 -1.10
CA CYS A 103 11.72 -35.09 0.05
C CYS A 103 12.22 -33.96 0.97
N ARG A 104 11.25 -33.26 1.55
CA ARG A 104 11.30 -32.28 2.65
C ARG A 104 12.57 -32.25 3.52
N SER A 105 12.95 -31.02 3.85
CA SER A 105 13.46 -30.62 5.17
C SER A 105 12.68 -29.39 5.61
#